data_AF-A0A927DA79-F1
#
_entry.id   AF-A0A927DA79-F1
#
_cell.length_a   1.000
_cell.length_b   1.000
_cell.length_c   1.000
_cell.angle_alpha   90.00
_cell.angle_beta   90.00
_cell.angle_gamma   90.00
#
_symmetry.space_group_name_H-M   'P 1'
#
loop_
_entity.id
_entity.type
_entity.pdbx_description
1 polymer ?
#
loop_
_entity_poly.entity_id
_entity_poly.type
_entity_poly.pdbx_seq_one_letter_code
_entity_poly.pdbx_strand_id
1 'polypeptide(L)' 'MHSDAADLILRSDAIFTAARNELFSGYVVIKNGAIAAMIANGEDIQTSER' A
#
# COMPACT_ATOMS: atom_id res chain seq x y z
N MET A 1 17.14 0.61 16.86
CA MET A 1 15.71 0.75 16.53
C MET A 1 15.56 0.54 15.04
N HIS A 2 15.10 -0.64 14.60
CA HIS A 2 14.54 -0.73 13.25
C HIS A 2 13.14 -0.15 13.35
N SER A 3 12.96 1.03 12.77
CA SER A 3 11.63 1.58 12.54
C SER A 3 10.92 0.63 11.58
N ASP A 4 9.78 0.08 11.98
CA ASP A 4 8.92 -0.70 11.08
C ASP A 4 8.16 0.19 10.09
N ALA A 5 8.59 1.45 9.92
CA ALA A 5 7.98 2.40 9.03
C ALA A 5 8.26 2.07 7.56
N ALA A 6 7.36 2.55 6.72
CA ALA A 6 7.56 2.61 5.28
C ALA A 6 8.68 3.59 4.92
N ASP A 7 9.41 3.30 3.84
CA ASP A 7 10.36 4.24 3.25
C ASP A 7 9.63 5.31 2.44
N LEU A 8 8.55 4.93 1.76
CA LEU A 8 7.75 5.80 0.91
C LEU A 8 6.28 5.34 0.90
N ILE A 9 5.37 6.30 1.00
CA ILE A 9 3.93 6.08 0.83
C ILE A 9 3.46 6.97 -0.32
N LEU A 10 2.87 6.35 -1.34
CA LEU A 10 2.28 7.04 -2.49
C LEU A 10 0.75 6.97 -2.39
N ARG A 11 0.07 8.11 -2.52
CA ARG A 11 -1.39 8.18 -2.64
C ARG A 11 -1.76 8.48 -4.09
N SER A 12 -2.73 7.76 -4.63
CA SER A 12 -3.26 8.01 -5.97
C SER A 12 -4.75 7.70 -6.04
N ASP A 13 -5.50 8.48 -6.82
CA ASP A 13 -6.92 8.21 -7.09
C ASP A 13 -7.12 7.18 -8.22
N ALA A 14 -6.06 6.81 -8.93
CA ALA A 14 -6.10 5.88 -10.06
C ALA A 14 -4.86 4.95 -10.05
N ILE A 15 -4.94 3.88 -9.27
CA ILE A 15 -3.95 2.79 -9.23
C ILE A 15 -4.44 1.66 -10.13
N PHE A 16 -3.60 1.25 -11.06
CA PHE A 16 -3.79 0.06 -11.89
C PHE A 16 -2.80 -1.02 -11.47
N THR A 17 -3.22 -2.28 -11.44
CA THR A 17 -2.31 -3.42 -11.20
C THR A 17 -2.65 -4.52 -12.17
N ALA A 18 -1.67 -5.31 -12.62
CA ALA A 18 -1.95 -6.44 -13.51
C ALA A 18 -2.90 -7.50 -12.89
N ALA A 19 -3.01 -7.54 -11.56
CA ALA A 19 -3.89 -8.44 -10.83
C ALA A 19 -5.35 -7.95 -10.77
N ARG A 20 -5.60 -6.66 -10.99
CA ARG A 20 -6.94 -6.05 -10.96
C ARG A 20 -7.19 -5.41 -12.32
N ASN A 21 -8.18 -5.89 -13.06
CA ASN A 21 -8.52 -5.34 -14.37
C ASN A 21 -9.32 -4.01 -14.29
N GLU A 22 -9.19 -3.29 -13.17
CA GLU A 22 -9.94 -2.07 -12.84
C GLU A 22 -9.04 -1.10 -12.06
N LEU A 23 -9.32 0.21 -12.18
CA LEU A 23 -8.66 1.25 -11.41
C LEU A 23 -9.27 1.37 -10.02
N PHE A 24 -8.43 1.60 -9.01
CA PHE A 24 -8.89 1.93 -7.67
C PHE A 24 -8.09 3.10 -7.07
N SER A 25 -8.71 3.84 -6.17
CA SER A 25 -8.04 4.90 -5.40
C SER A 25 -7.47 4.31 -4.10
N GLY A 26 -6.29 4.76 -3.67
CA GLY A 26 -5.65 4.17 -2.49
C GLY A 26 -4.20 4.58 -2.27
N TYR A 27 -3.48 3.72 -1.57
CA TYR A 27 -2.08 3.91 -1.17
C TYR A 27 -1.21 2.74 -1.65
N VAL A 28 0.03 3.05 -2.04
CA VAL A 28 1.11 2.07 -2.26
C VAL A 28 2.21 2.33 -1.24
N VAL A 29 2.54 1.31 -0.47
CA VAL A 29 3.54 1.36 0.60
C VAL A 29 4.81 0.67 0.13
N ILE A 30 5.94 1.38 0.17
CA ILE A 30 7.25 0.87 -0.22
C ILE A 30 8.12 0.75 1.01
N LYS A 31 8.76 -0.41 1.17
CA LYS A 31 9.70 -0.70 2.26
C LYS A 31 10.83 -1.58 1.74
N ASN A 32 12.06 -1.22 2.08
CA ASN A 32 13.30 -1.82 1.60
C ASN A 32 13.33 -1.95 0.06
N GLY A 33 12.83 -0.94 -0.65
CA GLY A 33 12.77 -0.91 -2.12
C GLY A 33 11.73 -1.83 -2.78
N ALA A 34 10.87 -2.50 -1.99
CA ALA A 34 9.80 -3.36 -2.48
C ALA A 34 8.42 -2.81 -2.11
N ILE A 35 7.39 -3.17 -2.89
CA ILE A 35 5.99 -2.89 -2.53
C ILE A 35 5.61 -3.83 -1.37
N ALA A 36 5.40 -3.25 -0.19
CA ALA A 36 5.02 -3.96 1.01
C ALA A 36 3.50 -4.12 1.13
N ALA A 37 2.73 -3.12 0.66
CA ALA A 37 1.28 -3.16 0.66
C ALA A 37 0.68 -2.26 -0.44
N MET A 38 -0.52 -2.62 -0.88
CA MET A 38 -1.42 -1.76 -1.65
C MET A 38 -2.78 -1.78 -0.94
N ILE A 39 -3.30 -0.60 -0.60
CA ILE A 39 -4.45 -0.44 0.28
C ILE A 39 -5.47 0.42 -0.44
N ALA A 40 -6.66 -0.11 -0.72
CA ALA A 40 -7.71 0.68 -1.35
C ALA A 40 -8.29 1.69 -0.35
N ASN A 41 -8.73 2.84 -0.85
CA ASN A 41 -9.43 3.82 -0.01
C ASN A 41 -10.67 3.18 0.62
N GLY A 42 -10.81 3.32 1.93
CA GLY A 42 -11.90 2.71 2.70
C GLY A 42 -11.59 1.31 3.23
N GLU A 43 -10.47 0.69 2.84
CA GLU A 43 -9.92 -0.46 3.56
C GLU A 43 -9.16 0.04 4.81
N ASP A 44 -9.50 -0.52 5.97
CA ASP A 44 -8.78 -0.22 7.21
C ASP A 44 -7.44 -0.97 7.22
N ILE A 45 -6.37 -0.32 7.68
CA ILE A 45 -5.05 -0.96 7.77
C ILE A 45 -5.07 -1.88 8.99
N GLN A 46 -5.55 -3.11 8.82
CA GLN A 46 -5.43 -4.11 9.87
C GLN A 46 -3.97 -4.56 9.95
N THR A 47 -3.20 -3.92 10.83
CA THR A 47 -1.94 -4.48 11.32
C THR A 47 -2.26 -5.78 12.04
N SER A 48 -2.14 -6.89 11.32
CA SER A 48 -2.20 -8.22 11.92
C SER A 48 -0.94 -8.43 12.74
N GLU A 49 -0.93 -7.92 13.98
CA GLU A 49 -0.02 -8.44 15.00
C GLU A 49 -0.52 -9.83 15.39
N ARG A 50 0.13 -10.86 14.86
CA ARG A 50 0.11 -12.21 15.40
C ARG A 50 1.52 -12.72 15.52
#